data_AF-A0A939NI83-F1
#
_entry.id   AF-A0A939NI83-F1
#
_cell.length_a   1.000
_cell.length_b   1.000
_cell.length_c   1.000
_cell.angle_alpha   90.00
_cell.angle_beta   90.00
_cell.angle_gamma   90.00
#
_symmetry.space_group_name_H-M   'P 1'
#
loop_
_entity.id
_entity.type
_entity.pdbx_description
1 polymer ?
#
loop_
_entity_poly.entity_id
_entity_poly.type
_entity_poly.pdbx_seq_one_letter_code
_entity_poly.pdbx_strand_id
1 'polypeptide(L)'
;MKLNIFTLLCVSLLTGCTLAPDYQRPPVDTLNYNLLNTKNVSQKSAVDLSWQSVFKEPRLQELIGLALENNKDLRLATLNVAAAKAQYGIQRSYMLPSVDATISGTRQRGENDTGGVVQPLNTELAWDERF
;
A
#
# COMPACT_ATOMS: atom_id res chain seq x y z
N MET A 1 9.61 -42.80 -10.55
CA MET A 1 10.40 -41.60 -10.88
C MET A 1 10.35 -40.65 -9.70
N LYS A 2 11.46 -40.45 -8.98
CA LYS A 2 11.53 -39.50 -7.86
C LYS A 2 11.72 -38.11 -8.46
N LEU A 3 10.65 -37.31 -8.47
CA LEU A 3 10.68 -35.94 -8.96
C LEU A 3 11.41 -35.07 -7.92
N ASN A 4 12.57 -34.52 -8.26
CA ASN A 4 13.35 -33.68 -7.35
C ASN A 4 12.67 -32.31 -7.19
N ILE A 5 12.11 -32.05 -6.01
CA ILE A 5 11.47 -30.77 -5.65
C ILE A 5 12.39 -29.57 -5.94
N PHE A 6 13.71 -29.75 -5.77
CA PHE A 6 14.71 -28.72 -6.06
C PHE A 6 14.75 -28.29 -7.53
N THR A 7 14.57 -29.24 -8.46
CA THR A 7 14.53 -28.92 -9.90
C THR A 7 13.25 -28.19 -10.29
N LEU A 8 12.12 -28.46 -9.63
CA LEU A 8 10.85 -27.78 -9.89
C LEU A 8 10.87 -26.33 -9.36
N LEU A 9 11.48 -26.10 -8.20
CA LEU A 9 11.69 -24.77 -7.62
C LEU A 9 12.59 -23.89 -8.51
N CYS A 10 13.68 -24.45 -9.06
CA CYS A 10 14.57 -23.72 -9.98
C CYS A 10 13.86 -23.28 -11.26
N VAL A 11 12.95 -24.08 -11.81
CA VAL A 11 12.25 -23.76 -13.07
C VAL A 11 11.17 -22.68 -12.85
N SER A 12 10.50 -22.64 -11.69
CA SER A 12 9.48 -21.61 -11.41
C SER A 12 10.07 -20.21 -11.19
N LEU A 13 11.35 -20.13 -10.78
CA LEU A 13 12.05 -18.85 -10.57
C LEU A 13 12.38 -18.11 -11.88
N LEU A 14 12.32 -18.79 -13.04
CA LEU A 14 12.67 -18.21 -14.34
C LEU A 14 11.49 -17.61 -15.11
N THR A 15 10.24 -17.77 -14.64
CA THR A 15 9.04 -17.29 -15.34
C THR A 15 8.56 -15.96 -14.76
N GLY A 16 9.32 -14.88 -14.98
CA GLY A 16 8.88 -13.53 -14.62
C GLY A 16 9.46 -12.51 -15.59
N CYS A 17 8.68 -12.07 -16.58
CA CYS A 17 9.05 -10.96 -17.47
C CYS A 17 8.11 -9.78 -17.16
N THR A 18 8.69 -8.64 -16.79
CA THR A 18 7.93 -7.39 -16.61
C THR A 18 7.79 -6.69 -17.96
N LEU A 19 6.55 -6.41 -18.38
CA LEU A 19 6.22 -5.64 -19.58
C LEU A 19 5.80 -4.21 -19.20
N ALA A 20 6.34 -3.67 -18.11
CA ALA A 20 6.11 -2.29 -17.74
C ALA A 20 6.99 -1.38 -18.63
N PRO A 21 6.42 -0.43 -19.39
CA PRO A 21 7.21 0.52 -20.18
C PRO A 21 7.96 1.49 -19.26
N ASP A 22 9.09 2.00 -19.73
CA ASP A 22 9.86 3.00 -19.01
C ASP A 22 9.04 4.28 -18.81
N TYR A 23 9.03 4.79 -17.58
CA TYR A 23 8.31 6.02 -17.25
C TYR A 23 9.04 7.23 -17.86
N GLN A 24 8.40 7.87 -18.83
CA GLN A 24 8.84 9.16 -19.39
C GLN A 24 7.90 10.26 -18.91
N ARG A 25 8.44 11.24 -18.17
CA ARG A 25 7.66 12.40 -17.72
C ARG A 25 7.22 13.21 -18.95
N PRO A 26 5.91 13.44 -19.16
CA PRO A 26 5.45 14.21 -20.30
C PRO A 26 5.91 15.67 -20.19
N PRO A 27 6.27 16.33 -21.31
CA PRO A 27 6.54 17.76 -21.31
C PRO A 27 5.26 18.50 -20.95
N VAL A 28 5.37 19.49 -20.08
CA VAL A 28 4.26 20.37 -19.68
C VAL A 28 4.49 21.71 -20.33
N ASP A 29 3.52 22.19 -21.11
CA ASP A 29 3.55 23.54 -21.68
C ASP A 29 3.22 24.54 -20.58
N THR A 30 4.26 25.13 -19.99
CA THR A 30 4.12 26.19 -19.00
C THR A 30 4.45 27.51 -19.65
N LEU A 31 3.56 28.50 -19.51
CA LEU A 31 3.89 29.88 -19.80
C LEU A 31 5.18 30.26 -19.06
N ASN A 32 6.18 30.71 -19.81
CA ASN A 32 7.51 31.04 -19.30
C ASN A 32 7.40 32.31 -18.44
N TYR A 33 7.08 32.15 -17.15
CA TYR A 33 6.80 33.24 -16.20
C TYR A 33 8.06 34.01 -15.75
N ASN A 34 9.17 33.91 -16.48
CA ASN A 34 10.38 34.72 -16.31
C ASN A 34 10.16 36.25 -16.46
N LEU A 35 8.91 36.70 -16.57
CA LEU A 35 8.48 38.10 -16.67
C LEU A 35 8.56 38.87 -15.33
N LEU A 36 8.72 38.19 -14.19
CA LEU A 36 8.96 38.84 -12.89
C LEU A 36 10.47 38.89 -12.60
N ASN A 37 11.15 39.84 -13.23
CA ASN A 37 12.48 40.39 -12.89
C ASN A 37 13.37 39.48 -12.00
N THR A 38 13.97 38.45 -12.62
CA THR A 38 14.90 37.49 -12.03
C THR A 38 16.30 38.08 -11.73
N LYS A 39 16.39 39.36 -11.35
CA LYS A 39 17.67 39.97 -10.95
C LYS A 39 18.23 39.41 -9.64
N ASN A 40 17.42 38.70 -8.86
CA ASN A 40 17.82 38.04 -7.62
C ASN A 40 17.21 36.63 -7.55
N VAL A 41 17.60 35.74 -8.47
CA VAL A 41 17.35 34.31 -8.26
C VAL A 41 18.27 33.86 -7.13
N SER A 42 17.76 33.93 -5.90
CA SER A 42 18.40 33.30 -4.75
C SER A 42 18.65 31.83 -5.10
N GLN A 43 19.86 31.32 -4.85
CA GLN A 43 20.22 29.91 -5.09
C GLN A 43 19.35 28.94 -4.28
N LYS A 44 18.57 29.43 -3.32
CA LYS A 44 17.67 28.64 -2.48
C LYS A 44 16.25 28.76 -3.00
N SER A 45 15.68 27.64 -3.44
CA SER A 45 14.28 27.57 -3.89
C SER A 45 13.36 27.87 -2.72
N ALA A 46 12.18 28.46 -2.98
CA ALA A 46 11.18 28.71 -1.95
C ALA A 46 10.74 27.43 -1.22
N VAL A 47 10.90 26.27 -1.87
CA VAL A 47 10.62 24.94 -1.31
C VAL A 47 11.63 24.53 -0.22
N ASP A 48 12.87 25.03 -0.31
CA ASP A 48 13.94 24.69 0.63
C ASP A 48 13.94 25.58 1.89
N LEU A 49 13.06 26.57 1.93
CA LEU A 49 12.90 27.46 3.07
C LEU A 49 11.92 26.85 4.07
N SER A 50 12.33 26.76 5.33
CA SER A 50 11.42 26.37 6.42
C SER A 50 10.35 27.46 6.57
N TRP A 51 9.09 27.06 6.73
CA TRP A 51 7.97 27.99 6.84
C TRP A 51 8.13 28.94 8.05
N GLN A 52 8.77 28.48 9.13
CA GLN A 52 9.09 29.29 10.30
C GLN A 52 10.01 30.47 9.96
N SER A 53 10.90 30.33 8.98
CA SER A 53 11.79 31.42 8.54
C SER A 53 11.09 32.46 7.66
N VAL A 54 9.95 32.09 7.07
CA VAL A 54 9.14 32.95 6.20
C VAL A 54 8.15 33.78 7.03
N PHE A 55 7.46 33.16 7.98
CA PHE A 55 6.51 33.84 8.86
C PHE A 55 7.22 34.34 10.12
N LYS A 56 7.44 35.65 10.25
CA LYS A 56 8.20 36.23 11.38
C LYS A 56 7.37 36.50 12.65
N GLU A 57 6.04 36.46 12.56
CA GLU A 57 5.17 36.75 13.69
C GLU A 57 5.03 35.52 14.61
N PRO A 58 5.36 35.63 15.91
CA PRO A 58 5.36 34.48 16.82
C PRO A 58 3.94 33.91 17.06
N ARG A 59 2.92 34.78 17.13
CA ARG A 59 1.52 34.34 17.28
C ARG A 59 1.05 33.53 16.08
N LEU A 60 1.43 33.95 14.87
CA LEU A 60 1.08 33.22 13.66
C LEU A 60 1.80 31.87 13.60
N GLN A 61 3.07 31.81 14.02
CA GLN A 61 3.79 30.55 14.09
C GLN A 61 3.14 29.56 15.07
N GLU A 62 2.68 30.03 16.22
CA GLU A 62 1.96 29.22 17.21
C GLU A 62 0.65 28.67 16.64
N LEU A 63 -0.14 29.51 15.96
CA LEU A 63 -1.39 29.08 15.31
C LEU A 63 -1.15 28.05 14.19
N ILE A 64 -0.09 28.24 13.40
CA ILE A 64 0.31 27.24 12.38
C ILE A 64 0.70 25.93 13.06
N GLY A 65 1.46 25.98 14.15
CA GLY A 65 1.81 24.78 14.93
C GLY A 65 0.59 24.03 15.44
N LEU A 66 -0.34 24.75 16.09
CA LEU A 66 -1.60 24.19 16.58
C LEU A 66 -2.44 23.60 15.45
N ALA A 67 -2.49 24.27 14.30
CA ALA A 67 -3.18 23.78 13.12
C ALA A 67 -2.52 22.50 12.58
N LEU A 68 -1.20 22.45 12.43
CA LEU A 68 -0.49 21.26 11.95
C LEU A 68 -0.68 20.04 12.87
N GLU A 69 -0.80 20.27 14.18
CA GLU A 69 -1.01 19.19 15.17
C GLU A 69 -2.47 18.71 15.23
N ASN A 70 -3.44 19.63 15.12
CA ASN A 70 -4.86 19.33 15.35
C ASN A 70 -5.72 19.23 14.08
N ASN A 71 -5.17 19.50 12.90
CA ASN A 71 -5.93 19.50 11.66
C ASN A 71 -6.33 18.07 11.26
N LYS A 72 -7.64 17.85 11.21
CA LYS A 72 -8.24 16.55 10.87
C LYS A 72 -8.05 16.17 9.42
N ASP A 73 -7.95 17.13 8.50
CA ASP A 73 -7.70 16.88 7.08
C ASP A 73 -6.28 16.37 6.86
N LEU A 74 -5.29 16.93 7.57
CA LEU A 74 -3.93 16.39 7.55
C LEU A 74 -3.89 14.97 8.12
N ARG A 75 -4.60 14.73 9.23
CA ARG A 75 -4.72 13.37 9.77
C ARG A 75 -5.38 12.42 8.78
N LEU A 76 -6.45 12.83 8.11
CA LEU A 76 -7.11 12.04 7.07
C LEU A 76 -6.16 11.76 5.90
N ALA A 77 -5.40 12.75 5.44
CA ALA A 77 -4.41 12.57 4.38
C ALA A 77 -3.33 11.56 4.78
N THR A 78 -2.82 11.61 6.02
CA THR A 78 -1.85 10.61 6.51
C THR A 78 -2.43 9.21 6.57
N LEU A 79 -3.69 9.06 6.98
CA LEU A 79 -4.39 7.78 6.99
C LEU A 79 -4.61 7.24 5.58
N ASN A 80 -4.95 8.10 4.61
CA ASN A 80 -5.08 7.69 3.21
C ASN A 80 -3.76 7.17 2.64
N VAL A 81 -2.63 7.80 2.99
CA VAL A 81 -1.30 7.30 2.61
C VAL A 81 -1.01 5.95 3.27
N ALA A 82 -1.37 5.76 4.54
CA ALA A 82 -1.22 4.48 5.23
C ALA A 82 -2.08 3.38 4.58
N ALA A 83 -3.34 3.70 4.25
CA ALA A 83 -4.24 2.78 3.56
C ALA A 83 -3.71 2.37 2.18
N ALA A 84 -3.18 3.32 1.40
CA ALA A 84 -2.55 3.04 0.11
C ALA A 84 -1.32 2.12 0.26
N LYS A 85 -0.50 2.31 1.31
CA LYS A 85 0.64 1.43 1.62
C LYS A 85 0.19 0.01 2.00
N ALA A 86 -0.88 -0.12 2.77
CA ALA A 86 -1.45 -1.42 3.12
C ALA A 86 -1.97 -2.16 1.88
N GLN A 87 -2.71 -1.46 1.01
CA GLN A 87 -3.18 -2.02 -0.27
C GLN A 87 -2.03 -2.46 -1.17
N TYR A 88 -0.94 -1.68 -1.24
CA TYR A 88 0.27 -2.08 -1.94
C TYR A 88 0.89 -3.35 -1.33
N GLY A 89 0.90 -3.49 0.00
CA GLY A 89 1.35 -4.68 0.70
C GLY A 89 0.58 -5.94 0.28
N ILE A 90 -0.76 -5.84 0.22
CA ILE A 90 -1.63 -6.93 -0.26
C ILE A 90 -1.33 -7.27 -1.74
N GLN A 91 -1.18 -6.26 -2.60
CA GLN A 91 -0.83 -6.51 -4.00
C GLN A 91 0.51 -7.23 -4.15
N ARG A 92 1.46 -6.90 -3.28
CA ARG A 92 2.77 -7.55 -3.25
C ARG A 92 2.70 -8.98 -2.70
N SER A 93 1.80 -9.28 -1.77
CA SER A 93 1.65 -10.65 -1.22
C SER A 93 1.17 -11.65 -2.27
N TYR A 94 0.41 -11.21 -3.28
CA TYR A 94 0.03 -12.06 -4.42
C TYR A 94 1.23 -12.58 -5.25
N MET A 95 2.42 -11.99 -5.11
CA MET A 95 3.64 -12.50 -5.75
C MET A 95 4.30 -13.62 -4.95
N LEU A 96 3.82 -13.92 -3.74
CA LEU A 96 4.32 -14.96 -2.86
C LEU A 96 3.34 -16.14 -2.82
N PRO A 97 3.81 -17.37 -2.58
CA PRO A 97 2.90 -18.51 -2.37
C PRO A 97 2.12 -18.34 -1.05
N SER A 98 0.81 -18.55 -1.08
CA SER A 98 0.00 -18.64 0.15
C SER A 98 0.19 -20.00 0.82
N VAL A 99 0.13 -20.03 2.14
CA VAL A 99 0.22 -21.26 2.94
C VAL A 99 -0.98 -21.30 3.87
N ASP A 100 -1.94 -22.15 3.52
CA ASP A 100 -3.22 -22.26 4.22
C ASP A 100 -3.40 -23.70 4.71
N ALA A 101 -4.03 -23.87 5.88
CA ALA A 101 -4.31 -25.17 6.48
C ALA A 101 -5.80 -25.29 6.81
N THR A 102 -6.49 -26.18 6.10
CA THR A 102 -7.93 -26.41 6.28
C THR A 102 -8.17 -27.82 6.82
N ILE A 103 -8.89 -27.94 7.93
CA ILE A 103 -9.38 -29.21 8.47
C ILE A 103 -10.86 -29.32 8.13
N SER A 104 -11.25 -30.36 7.39
CA SER A 104 -12.65 -30.65 7.06
C SER A 104 -13.03 -32.08 7.48
N GLY A 105 -14.26 -32.25 7.95
CA GLY A 105 -14.80 -33.54 8.35
C GLY A 105 -16.27 -33.65 7.94
N THR A 106 -16.59 -34.64 7.11
CA THR A 106 -17.96 -34.93 6.68
C THR A 106 -18.45 -36.20 7.35
N ARG A 107 -19.59 -36.14 8.05
CA ARG A 107 -20.28 -37.33 8.57
C ARG A 107 -21.59 -37.51 7.81
N GLN A 108 -21.69 -38.57 7.01
CA GLN A 108 -22.93 -38.96 6.34
C GLN A 108 -23.48 -40.22 7.02
N ARG A 109 -24.67 -40.14 7.62
CA ARG A 109 -25.40 -41.31 8.12
C ARG A 109 -26.33 -41.80 7.00
N GLY A 110 -26.05 -42.98 6.45
CA GLY A 110 -26.94 -43.64 5.50
C GLY A 110 -28.03 -44.37 6.28
N GLU A 111 -29.22 -43.77 6.39
CA GLU A 111 -30.40 -44.49 6.86
C GLU A 111 -31.61 -43.94 6.09
N ASN A 112 -32.46 -44.85 5.58
CA ASN A 112 -33.64 -44.57 4.77
C ASN A 112 -34.76 -43.92 5.58
N ASP A 113 -34.46 -42.91 6.40
CA ASP A 113 -35.48 -42.14 7.07
C ASP A 113 -35.09 -40.67 7.23
N THR A 114 -36.09 -39.86 6.96
CA THR A 114 -36.15 -38.42 6.84
C THR A 114 -35.20 -37.61 7.75
N GLY A 115 -34.39 -36.74 7.11
CA GLY A 115 -34.01 -35.45 7.69
C GLY A 115 -32.71 -35.34 8.51
N GLY A 116 -31.58 -35.83 8.00
CA GLY A 116 -30.25 -35.54 8.59
C GLY A 116 -29.58 -34.32 7.94
N VAL A 117 -29.56 -33.17 8.62
CA VAL A 117 -28.78 -31.99 8.19
C VAL A 117 -27.29 -32.25 8.47
N VAL A 118 -26.48 -32.38 7.41
CA VAL A 118 -25.02 -32.44 7.51
C VAL A 118 -24.49 -31.02 7.69
N GLN A 119 -24.03 -30.67 8.89
CA GLN A 119 -23.31 -29.42 9.12
C GLN A 119 -21.81 -29.67 8.98
N PRO A 120 -21.12 -29.05 8.01
CA PRO A 120 -19.66 -29.09 7.95
C PRO A 120 -19.09 -28.32 9.15
N LEU A 121 -18.19 -28.97 9.91
CA LEU A 121 -17.36 -28.27 10.89
C LEU A 121 -16.13 -27.73 10.15
N ASN A 122 -16.18 -26.46 9.74
CA ASN A 122 -15.01 -25.74 9.23
C ASN A 122 -14.34 -24.97 10.37
N THR A 123 -13.13 -25.36 10.74
CA THR A 123 -12.24 -24.52 11.54
C THR A 123 -11.19 -23.93 10.62
N GLU A 124 -11.48 -22.78 10.03
CA GLU A 124 -10.45 -21.97 9.37
C GLU A 124 -9.53 -21.42 10.47
N LEU A 125 -8.28 -21.87 10.47
CA LEU A 125 -7.22 -21.15 11.15
C LEU A 125 -6.83 -19.97 10.25
N ALA A 126 -7.64 -18.92 10.30
CA ALA A 126 -7.32 -17.65 9.66
C ALA A 126 -6.12 -17.05 10.41
N TRP A 127 -4.96 -17.00 9.75
CA TRP A 127 -3.86 -16.16 10.21
C TRP A 127 -4.36 -14.72 10.16
N ASP A 128 -4.44 -14.08 11.34
CA ASP A 128 -4.88 -12.70 11.52
C ASP A 128 -3.88 -11.77 10.84
N GLU A 129 -4.13 -11.42 9.58
CA GLU A 129 -3.44 -10.33 8.88
C GLU A 129 -3.90 -8.97 9.41
N ARG A 130 -3.67 -8.71 10.70
CA ARG A 130 -3.70 -7.35 11.24
C ARG A 130 -2.33 -6.71 11.04
N PHE A 131 -2.20 -6.01 9.91
CA PHE A 131 -1.35 -4.83 9.80
C PHE A 131 -2.15 -3.59 10.19
#